data_AF-A0A8H7WMB5-F1
#
_entry.id   AF-A0A8H7WMB5-F1
#
_cell.length_a   1.000
_cell.length_b   1.000
_cell.length_c   1.000
_cell.angle_alpha   90.00
_cell.angle_beta   90.00
_cell.angle_gamma   90.00
#
_symmetry.space_group_name_H-M   'P 1'
#
loop_
_entity.id
_entity.type
_entity.pdbx_description
1 polymer ?
#
loop_
_entity_poly.entity_id
_entity_poly.type
_entity_poly.pdbx_seq_one_letter_code
_entity_poly.pdbx_strand_id
1 'polypeptide(L)'
;MISQAISSTPHSGEGSSQGQYGNIEFRQAAAEDLWFVQDAELDMAVAGQAAHWFDYTRVWPELARTVRKGGTLAFWGYKDNVFVDFPRATRVLDRFCYGDDRMGPFWEQPGRNILRGKLRGVVPPDEEWEDVRRIEYEPSVEGGGRGKGVGEVLMQRRLKLGEVEGYVRTFSAYWNWVAEHPEEKSRAEGGEGDVVDEMFDEMREVEPEWKKKGEDWRDIEVDNEWGSAILLARRK
;
A
#
# COMPACT_ATOMS: atom_id res chain seq x y z
N MET A 1 7.36 4.96 -15.53
CA MET A 1 8.50 5.49 -14.75
C MET A 1 7.89 6.43 -13.74
N ILE A 2 7.53 5.95 -12.55
CA ILE A 2 7.00 6.81 -11.48
C ILE A 2 7.98 7.95 -11.29
N SER A 3 7.59 9.12 -11.77
CA SER A 3 8.16 10.39 -11.40
C SER A 3 7.85 10.60 -9.93
N GLN A 4 8.75 10.10 -9.08
CA GLN A 4 8.84 10.35 -7.65
C GLN A 4 7.64 9.86 -6.81
N ALA A 5 7.95 9.27 -5.66
CA ALA A 5 7.03 9.38 -4.53
C ALA A 5 6.70 10.87 -4.37
N ILE A 6 5.46 11.26 -4.67
CA ILE A 6 4.97 12.60 -4.35
C ILE A 6 5.01 12.65 -2.84
N SER A 7 6.01 13.36 -2.33
CA SER A 7 6.10 13.71 -0.92
C SER A 7 4.76 14.29 -0.50
N SER A 8 4.03 13.58 0.37
CA SER A 8 3.04 14.24 1.22
C SER A 8 3.79 14.96 2.34
N THR A 9 4.68 15.89 1.99
CA THR A 9 5.04 16.94 2.93
C THR A 9 3.73 17.67 3.20
N PRO A 10 3.33 17.91 4.46
CA PRO A 10 2.33 18.93 4.74
C PRO A 10 2.75 20.17 3.96
N HIS A 11 1.85 20.68 3.11
CA HIS A 11 2.08 21.86 2.30
C HIS A 11 2.74 22.93 3.18
N SER A 12 3.92 23.42 2.80
CA SER A 12 4.53 24.59 3.42
C SER A 12 3.75 25.84 2.95
N GLY A 13 2.49 25.94 3.39
CA GLY A 13 1.80 27.22 3.46
C GLY A 13 2.45 28.06 4.56
N GLU A 14 2.35 29.38 4.43
CA GLU A 14 2.89 30.34 5.41
C GLU A 14 2.39 30.01 6.83
N GLY A 15 3.27 29.38 7.62
CA GLY A 15 2.93 28.76 8.90
C GLY A 15 3.60 27.39 9.02
N SER A 16 4.92 27.40 9.23
CA SER A 16 5.76 26.19 9.27
C SER A 16 5.17 25.09 10.16
N SER A 17 5.15 23.86 9.62
CA SER A 17 4.91 22.61 10.37
C SER A 17 5.95 22.34 11.47
N GLN A 18 6.93 23.23 11.65
CA GLN A 18 7.85 23.26 12.80
C GLN A 18 7.14 23.31 14.16
N GLY A 19 5.83 23.60 14.22
CA GLY A 19 5.08 23.77 15.47
C GLY A 19 4.58 22.50 16.16
N GLN A 20 4.39 21.36 15.48
CA GLN A 20 3.67 20.21 16.07
C GLN A 20 4.57 19.04 16.51
N TYR A 21 5.69 18.80 15.81
CA TYR A 21 6.60 17.70 16.12
C TYR A 21 8.05 18.16 16.02
N GLY A 22 8.60 18.70 17.11
CA GLY A 22 9.94 19.31 17.15
C GLY A 22 11.11 18.34 16.91
N ASN A 23 10.84 17.03 16.78
CA ASN A 23 11.82 15.97 16.56
C ASN A 23 11.65 15.27 15.20
N ILE A 24 10.86 15.83 14.28
CA ILE A 24 10.65 15.28 12.94
C ILE A 24 11.22 16.23 11.89
N GLU A 25 12.04 15.69 11.01
CA GLU A 25 12.61 16.40 9.87
C GLU A 25 12.24 15.66 8.57
N PHE A 26 11.86 16.42 7.55
CA PHE A 26 11.56 15.90 6.22
C PHE A 26 12.68 16.29 5.25
N ARG A 27 13.16 15.32 4.48
CA ARG A 27 14.15 15.51 3.43
C ARG A 27 13.66 14.87 2.14
N GLN A 28 13.81 15.58 1.02
CA GLN A 28 13.57 15.01 -0.30
C GLN A 28 14.85 14.30 -0.76
N ALA A 29 14.80 12.98 -0.83
CA ALA A 29 15.92 12.15 -1.27
C ALA A 29 15.43 10.79 -1.76
N ALA A 30 16.30 10.09 -2.49
CA ALA A 30 16.10 8.68 -2.82
C ALA A 30 16.55 7.81 -1.63
N ALA A 31 16.01 6.60 -1.50
CA ALA A 31 16.48 5.67 -0.46
C ALA A 31 17.93 5.21 -0.72
N GLU A 32 18.34 5.29 -1.98
CA GLU A 32 19.66 4.95 -2.52
C GLU A 32 20.71 6.06 -2.33
N ASP A 33 20.33 7.24 -1.82
CA ASP A 33 21.23 8.37 -1.61
C ASP A 33 20.77 9.22 -0.42
N LEU A 34 21.34 8.93 0.74
CA LEU A 34 21.10 9.58 2.02
C LEU A 34 22.30 10.46 2.40
N TRP A 35 22.75 11.33 1.47
CA TRP A 35 23.90 12.24 1.65
C TRP A 35 23.85 13.10 2.93
N PHE A 36 22.67 13.33 3.49
CA PHE A 36 22.44 14.11 4.71
C PHE A 36 22.61 13.29 6.00
N VAL A 37 22.85 11.98 5.88
CA VAL A 37 23.08 11.05 6.99
C VAL A 37 24.52 10.59 6.99
N GLN A 38 25.18 10.73 8.13
CA GLN A 38 26.55 10.29 8.34
C GLN A 38 26.64 8.76 8.46
N ASP A 39 27.85 8.24 8.30
CA ASP A 39 28.12 6.82 8.47
C ASP A 39 27.78 6.38 9.90
N ALA A 40 27.06 5.26 10.03
CA ALA A 40 26.63 4.68 11.30
C ALA A 40 25.86 5.66 12.24
N GLU A 41 25.14 6.62 11.68
CA GLU A 41 24.33 7.57 12.46
C GLU A 41 22.96 7.00 12.86
N LEU A 42 22.38 6.12 12.04
CA LEU A 42 21.01 5.64 12.26
C LEU A 42 20.95 4.44 13.20
N ASP A 43 20.08 4.54 14.20
CA ASP A 43 19.70 3.41 15.06
C ASP A 43 18.75 2.44 14.35
N MET A 44 17.92 2.97 13.45
CA MET A 44 16.91 2.22 12.71
C MET A 44 16.60 2.89 11.36
N ALA A 45 16.45 2.06 10.32
CA ALA A 45 15.89 2.46 9.04
C ALA A 45 14.53 1.78 8.83
N VAL A 46 13.51 2.57 8.50
CA VAL A 46 12.14 2.10 8.27
C VAL A 46 11.72 2.42 6.84
N ALA A 47 11.15 1.45 6.14
CA ALA A 47 10.47 1.69 4.87
C ALA A 47 9.02 1.20 4.98
N GLY A 48 8.08 2.12 5.09
CA GLY A 48 6.64 1.83 5.07
C GLY A 48 6.10 2.00 3.66
N GLN A 49 5.63 0.91 3.04
CA GLN A 49 5.06 0.90 1.68
C GLN A 49 5.98 1.40 0.55
N ALA A 50 7.30 1.24 0.70
CA ALA A 50 8.26 1.75 -0.29
C ALA A 50 9.30 0.72 -0.77
N ALA A 51 9.68 -0.27 0.06
CA ALA A 51 10.82 -1.15 -0.23
C ALA A 51 10.71 -2.01 -1.50
N HIS A 52 9.50 -2.13 -2.06
CA HIS A 52 9.26 -2.82 -3.31
C HIS A 52 9.65 -1.98 -4.55
N TRP A 53 9.95 -0.69 -4.39
CA TRP A 53 10.40 0.20 -5.46
C TRP A 53 11.92 0.44 -5.49
N PHE A 54 12.66 0.01 -4.46
CA PHE A 54 14.07 0.33 -4.34
C PHE A 54 14.92 -0.35 -5.41
N ASP A 55 16.01 0.31 -5.79
CA ASP A 55 17.12 -0.32 -6.47
C ASP A 55 18.00 -1.05 -5.44
N TYR A 56 17.84 -2.36 -5.35
CA TYR A 56 18.57 -3.21 -4.40
C TYR A 56 20.08 -3.12 -4.55
N THR A 57 20.61 -2.84 -5.74
CA THR A 57 22.06 -2.73 -5.95
C THR A 57 22.66 -1.49 -5.29
N ARG A 58 21.83 -0.48 -5.02
CA ARG A 58 22.25 0.82 -4.47
C ARG A 58 21.78 1.05 -3.04
N VAL A 59 20.56 0.63 -2.71
CA VAL A 59 19.98 0.85 -1.38
C VAL A 59 20.67 0.01 -0.31
N TRP A 60 21.12 -1.22 -0.62
CA TRP A 60 21.75 -2.07 0.39
C TRP A 60 23.09 -1.51 0.90
N PRO A 61 24.04 -1.11 0.02
CA PRO A 61 25.24 -0.42 0.46
C PRO A 61 24.95 0.86 1.25
N GLU A 62 23.95 1.64 0.83
CA GLU A 62 23.62 2.92 1.48
C GLU A 62 23.04 2.73 2.88
N LEU A 63 22.16 1.74 3.07
CA LEU A 63 21.65 1.38 4.39
C LEU A 63 22.74 0.75 5.27
N ALA A 64 23.64 -0.05 4.70
CA ALA A 64 24.77 -0.61 5.43
C ALA A 64 25.78 0.45 5.89
N ARG A 65 25.92 1.55 5.12
CA ARG A 65 26.72 2.73 5.46
C ARG A 65 26.10 3.53 6.60
N THR A 66 24.80 3.84 6.49
CA THR A 66 24.11 4.78 7.40
C THR A 66 23.62 4.16 8.70
N VAL A 67 23.25 2.88 8.70
CA VAL A 67 22.77 2.18 9.90
C VAL A 67 23.95 1.66 10.71
N ARG A 68 24.01 2.02 12.00
CA ARG A 68 25.09 1.59 12.90
C ARG A 68 25.07 0.08 13.14
N LYS A 69 26.21 -0.49 13.55
CA LYS A 69 26.28 -1.89 14.01
C LYS A 69 25.28 -2.16 15.14
N GLY A 70 24.53 -3.25 15.04
CA GLY A 70 23.41 -3.52 15.94
C GLY A 70 22.24 -2.55 15.76
N GLY A 71 22.18 -1.79 14.67
CA GLY A 71 20.99 -1.04 14.25
C GLY A 71 19.94 -1.97 13.62
N THR A 72 18.74 -1.44 13.39
CA THR A 72 17.60 -2.22 12.87
C THR A 72 17.19 -1.77 11.49
N LEU A 73 16.85 -2.71 10.64
CA LEU A 73 16.05 -2.48 9.45
C LEU A 73 14.63 -2.99 9.71
N ALA A 74 13.61 -2.19 9.39
CA ALA A 74 12.21 -2.56 9.52
C ALA A 74 11.42 -2.11 8.29
N PHE A 75 11.21 -3.01 7.34
CA PHE A 75 10.44 -2.74 6.13
C PHE A 75 9.04 -3.31 6.27
N TRP A 76 8.03 -2.46 6.16
CA TRP A 76 6.64 -2.84 6.26
C TRP A 76 5.91 -2.59 4.94
N GLY A 77 5.04 -3.50 4.55
CA GLY A 77 4.16 -3.36 3.40
C GLY A 77 2.85 -4.10 3.60
N TYR A 78 1.83 -3.65 2.88
CA TYR A 78 0.52 -4.27 2.81
C TYR A 78 0.00 -4.31 1.36
N LYS A 79 -0.92 -5.21 1.06
CA LYS A 79 -1.48 -5.45 -0.27
C LYS A 79 -2.89 -5.98 -0.16
N ASP A 80 -3.67 -5.75 -1.22
CA ASP A 80 -4.99 -6.32 -1.49
C ASP A 80 -5.94 -6.27 -0.29
N ASN A 81 -6.77 -5.22 -0.20
CA ASN A 81 -7.82 -5.20 0.81
C ASN A 81 -8.85 -6.31 0.55
N VAL A 82 -9.32 -6.93 1.62
CA VAL A 82 -10.31 -8.00 1.61
C VAL A 82 -11.47 -7.61 2.51
N PHE A 83 -12.70 -7.71 1.98
CA PHE A 83 -13.93 -7.60 2.77
C PHE A 83 -14.20 -8.95 3.43
N VAL A 84 -13.79 -9.10 4.70
CA VAL A 84 -13.70 -10.42 5.36
C VAL A 84 -15.05 -11.10 5.62
N ASP A 85 -16.16 -10.37 5.49
CA ASP A 85 -17.52 -10.89 5.57
C ASP A 85 -18.23 -10.96 4.20
N PHE A 86 -17.62 -10.39 3.16
CA PHE A 86 -18.23 -10.22 1.82
C PHE A 86 -17.31 -10.80 0.73
N PRO A 87 -17.19 -12.14 0.66
CA PRO A 87 -16.28 -12.79 -0.28
C PRO A 87 -16.67 -12.58 -1.75
N ARG A 88 -17.95 -12.29 -2.06
CA ARG A 88 -18.36 -12.01 -3.45
C ARG A 88 -17.87 -10.64 -3.88
N ALA A 89 -18.06 -9.61 -3.04
CA ALA A 89 -17.48 -8.29 -3.27
C ALA A 89 -15.94 -8.32 -3.32
N THR A 90 -15.29 -9.12 -2.46
CA THR A 90 -13.82 -9.30 -2.50
C THR A 90 -13.35 -9.83 -3.86
N ARG A 91 -14.07 -10.79 -4.45
CA ARG A 91 -13.74 -11.29 -5.80
C ARG A 91 -13.95 -10.26 -6.90
N VAL A 92 -14.96 -9.40 -6.77
CA VAL A 92 -15.16 -8.27 -7.71
C VAL A 92 -13.97 -7.32 -7.62
N LEU A 93 -13.57 -6.93 -6.40
CA LEU A 93 -12.41 -6.06 -6.19
C LEU A 93 -11.14 -6.64 -6.84
N ASP A 94 -10.80 -7.90 -6.54
CA ASP A 94 -9.59 -8.54 -7.06
C ASP A 94 -9.60 -8.58 -8.59
N ARG A 95 -10.74 -8.94 -9.20
CA ARG A 95 -10.87 -8.96 -10.66
C ARG A 95 -10.74 -7.58 -11.30
N PHE A 96 -11.31 -6.53 -10.72
CA PHE A 96 -11.12 -5.17 -11.26
C PHE A 96 -9.70 -4.66 -11.04
N CYS A 97 -9.07 -5.01 -9.92
CA CYS A 97 -7.68 -4.64 -9.66
C CYS A 97 -6.69 -5.36 -10.58
N TYR A 98 -6.95 -6.60 -10.98
CA TYR A 98 -5.94 -7.46 -11.64
C TYR A 98 -6.35 -8.07 -12.96
N GLY A 99 -7.58 -7.89 -13.41
CA GLY A 99 -8.04 -8.33 -14.72
C GLY A 99 -7.31 -7.59 -15.84
N ASP A 100 -6.94 -8.32 -16.88
CA ASP A 100 -6.24 -7.79 -18.06
C ASP A 100 -7.08 -6.74 -18.82
N ASP A 101 -8.41 -6.82 -18.69
CA ASP A 101 -9.39 -5.89 -19.26
C ASP A 101 -9.84 -4.80 -18.28
N ARG A 102 -9.13 -4.63 -17.15
CA ARG A 102 -9.40 -3.63 -16.10
C ARG A 102 -8.09 -2.95 -15.67
N MET A 103 -7.86 -2.76 -14.37
CA MET A 103 -6.66 -2.07 -13.87
C MET A 103 -5.38 -2.94 -13.88
N GLY A 104 -5.47 -4.22 -14.21
CA GLY A 104 -4.36 -5.18 -14.16
C GLY A 104 -3.08 -4.71 -14.87
N PRO A 105 -3.16 -4.30 -16.16
CA PRO A 105 -2.01 -3.84 -16.93
C PRO A 105 -1.36 -2.54 -16.42
N PHE A 106 -2.06 -1.78 -15.57
CA PHE A 106 -1.65 -0.45 -15.12
C PHE A 106 -0.86 -0.46 -13.81
N TRP A 107 -0.68 -1.63 -13.19
CA TRP A 107 0.24 -1.81 -12.08
C TRP A 107 1.68 -1.84 -12.55
N GLU A 108 2.52 -0.95 -12.00
CA GLU A 108 3.94 -0.95 -12.33
C GLU A 108 4.67 -2.17 -11.77
N GLN A 109 5.48 -2.78 -12.65
CA GLN A 109 6.24 -3.99 -12.38
C GLN A 109 7.75 -3.69 -12.40
N PRO A 110 8.57 -4.42 -11.61
CA PRO A 110 8.21 -5.58 -10.77
C PRO A 110 7.65 -5.21 -9.38
N GLY A 111 7.57 -3.92 -9.04
CA GLY A 111 7.26 -3.46 -7.68
C GLY A 111 5.94 -4.01 -7.14
N ARG A 112 4.86 -4.01 -7.94
CA ARG A 112 3.58 -4.57 -7.48
C ARG A 112 3.69 -6.06 -7.14
N ASN A 113 4.38 -6.86 -7.95
CA ASN A 113 4.55 -8.28 -7.68
C ASN A 113 5.40 -8.55 -6.43
N ILE A 114 6.43 -7.74 -6.19
CA ILE A 114 7.23 -7.83 -4.96
C ILE A 114 6.37 -7.54 -3.73
N LEU A 115 5.52 -6.51 -3.79
CA LEU A 115 4.59 -6.16 -2.71
C LEU A 115 3.54 -7.26 -2.48
N ARG A 116 2.90 -7.78 -3.54
CA ARG A 116 1.94 -8.90 -3.44
C ARG A 116 2.59 -10.17 -2.90
N GLY A 117 3.86 -10.38 -3.23
CA GLY A 117 4.70 -11.44 -2.68
C GLY A 117 5.11 -11.24 -1.22
N LYS A 118 4.53 -10.27 -0.50
CA LYS A 118 4.84 -9.96 0.91
C LYS A 118 6.30 -9.56 1.12
N LEU A 119 6.83 -8.78 0.18
CA LEU A 119 8.22 -8.30 0.16
C LEU A 119 9.27 -9.43 0.15
N ARG A 120 8.92 -10.65 -0.29
CA ARG A 120 9.88 -11.76 -0.34
C ARG A 120 11.00 -11.55 -1.35
N GLY A 121 10.76 -10.73 -2.37
CA GLY A 121 11.80 -10.28 -3.29
C GLY A 121 12.81 -9.31 -2.66
N VAL A 122 12.52 -8.73 -1.50
CA VAL A 122 13.43 -7.85 -0.76
C VAL A 122 14.30 -8.71 0.16
N VAL A 123 15.54 -8.97 -0.22
CA VAL A 123 16.44 -9.87 0.53
C VAL A 123 17.63 -9.06 1.05
N PRO A 124 17.75 -8.86 2.39
CA PRO A 124 18.93 -8.23 2.98
C PRO A 124 20.19 -9.07 2.71
N PRO A 125 21.29 -8.50 2.20
CA PRO A 125 22.55 -9.22 1.99
C PRO A 125 23.11 -9.75 3.31
N ASP A 126 23.52 -11.02 3.34
CA ASP A 126 23.95 -11.67 4.57
C ASP A 126 25.35 -11.18 5.01
N GLU A 127 26.13 -10.55 4.14
CA GLU A 127 27.42 -9.98 4.49
C GLU A 127 27.28 -8.82 5.49
N GLU A 128 26.19 -8.05 5.38
CA GLU A 128 25.96 -6.83 6.16
C GLU A 128 24.83 -6.95 7.19
N TRP A 129 23.94 -7.92 7.01
CA TRP A 129 22.73 -8.08 7.82
C TRP A 129 22.61 -9.49 8.42
N GLU A 130 22.07 -9.55 9.63
CA GLU A 130 21.77 -10.79 10.38
C GLU A 130 20.39 -10.74 11.01
N ASP A 131 20.00 -11.83 11.69
CA ASP A 131 18.73 -11.97 12.39
C ASP A 131 17.50 -11.60 11.54
N VAL A 132 17.52 -11.99 10.26
CA VAL A 132 16.44 -11.70 9.32
C VAL A 132 15.15 -12.41 9.77
N ARG A 133 14.08 -11.64 10.00
CA ARG A 133 12.76 -12.14 10.41
C ARG A 133 11.68 -11.56 9.53
N ARG A 134 10.62 -12.34 9.30
CA ARG A 134 9.41 -11.91 8.59
C ARG A 134 8.19 -12.19 9.45
N ILE A 135 7.37 -11.17 9.65
CA ILE A 135 6.04 -11.29 10.26
C ILE A 135 5.06 -11.02 9.14
N GLU A 136 4.15 -11.95 8.86
CA GLU A 136 3.30 -11.90 7.67
C GLU A 136 1.84 -12.17 8.03
N TYR A 137 0.94 -11.59 7.23
CA TYR A 137 -0.49 -11.88 7.23
C TYR A 137 -1.00 -12.12 5.82
N GLU A 138 -1.92 -13.06 5.67
CA GLU A 138 -2.75 -13.24 4.48
C GLU A 138 -4.21 -13.37 4.89
N PRO A 139 -5.08 -12.38 4.62
CA PRO A 139 -6.51 -12.46 4.92
C PRO A 139 -7.19 -13.64 4.22
N SER A 140 -8.25 -14.17 4.84
CA SER A 140 -9.13 -15.15 4.17
C SER A 140 -10.03 -14.45 3.16
N VAL A 141 -10.03 -14.94 1.91
CA VAL A 141 -10.94 -14.47 0.85
C VAL A 141 -12.25 -15.28 0.77
N GLU A 142 -12.38 -16.33 1.58
CA GLU A 142 -13.56 -17.21 1.62
C GLU A 142 -14.63 -16.71 2.61
N GLY A 143 -14.38 -15.58 3.26
CA GLY A 143 -15.22 -15.04 4.32
C GLY A 143 -14.92 -15.62 5.70
N GLY A 144 -15.85 -15.41 6.65
CA GLY A 144 -15.78 -15.92 8.02
C GLY A 144 -15.36 -14.89 9.07
N GLY A 145 -15.24 -13.63 8.68
CA GLY A 145 -14.93 -12.50 9.55
C GLY A 145 -13.45 -12.29 9.81
N ARG A 146 -13.17 -11.35 10.71
CA ARG A 146 -11.80 -10.91 11.04
C ARG A 146 -10.92 -12.03 11.58
N GLY A 147 -9.64 -11.98 11.25
CA GLY A 147 -8.59 -12.86 11.77
C GLY A 147 -8.69 -14.32 11.32
N LYS A 148 -9.43 -14.61 10.24
CA LYS A 148 -9.52 -15.95 9.66
C LYS A 148 -8.42 -16.27 8.64
N GLY A 149 -7.54 -15.30 8.37
CA GLY A 149 -6.38 -15.46 7.53
C GLY A 149 -5.27 -16.32 8.16
N VAL A 150 -4.14 -16.39 7.46
CA VAL A 150 -2.93 -17.10 7.91
C VAL A 150 -1.86 -16.08 8.34
N GLY A 151 -1.33 -16.26 9.54
CA GLY A 151 -0.29 -15.40 10.12
C GLY A 151 -0.83 -14.43 11.17
N GLU A 152 -0.11 -13.35 11.41
CA GLU A 152 -0.44 -12.35 12.44
C GLU A 152 -1.18 -11.18 11.81
N VAL A 153 -2.36 -10.79 12.32
CA VAL A 153 -3.12 -9.66 11.78
C VAL A 153 -2.40 -8.34 12.07
N LEU A 154 -1.76 -7.74 11.06
CA LEU A 154 -1.00 -6.48 11.21
C LEU A 154 -1.79 -5.22 10.81
N MET A 155 -2.74 -5.36 9.88
CA MET A 155 -3.52 -4.22 9.38
C MET A 155 -4.97 -4.64 9.12
N GLN A 156 -5.86 -4.01 9.87
CA GLN A 156 -7.31 -4.18 9.76
C GLN A 156 -8.00 -2.87 10.09
N ARG A 157 -9.15 -2.61 9.46
CA ARG A 157 -9.94 -1.43 9.73
C ARG A 157 -11.39 -1.64 9.31
N ARG A 158 -12.31 -1.18 10.15
CA ARG A 158 -13.71 -1.00 9.78
C ARG A 158 -13.87 0.32 9.05
N LEU A 159 -14.38 0.27 7.83
CA LEU A 159 -14.53 1.43 6.94
C LEU A 159 -15.94 1.44 6.35
N LYS A 160 -16.45 2.63 6.09
CA LYS A 160 -17.60 2.81 5.21
C LYS A 160 -17.23 2.46 3.77
N LEU A 161 -18.15 1.91 2.99
CA LEU A 161 -17.89 1.59 1.59
C LEU A 161 -17.50 2.82 0.77
N GLY A 162 -18.02 4.02 1.08
CA GLY A 162 -17.56 5.27 0.45
C GLY A 162 -16.11 5.64 0.79
N GLU A 163 -15.61 5.27 1.97
CA GLU A 163 -14.19 5.44 2.32
C GLU A 163 -13.32 4.44 1.56
N VAL A 164 -13.82 3.22 1.34
CA VAL A 164 -13.14 2.21 0.52
C VAL A 164 -13.10 2.64 -0.94
N GLU A 165 -14.19 3.19 -1.48
CA GLU A 165 -14.23 3.77 -2.82
C GLU A 165 -13.15 4.86 -2.98
N GLY A 166 -13.07 5.79 -2.02
CA GLY A 166 -12.01 6.80 -1.99
C GLY A 166 -10.61 6.19 -1.92
N TYR A 167 -10.42 5.14 -1.11
CA TYR A 167 -9.14 4.43 -1.01
C TYR A 167 -8.72 3.77 -2.33
N VAL A 168 -9.62 3.08 -3.04
CA VAL A 168 -9.32 2.45 -4.34
C VAL A 168 -8.88 3.49 -5.39
N ARG A 169 -9.50 4.69 -5.36
CA ARG A 169 -9.11 5.82 -6.24
C ARG A 169 -7.72 6.40 -5.93
N THR A 170 -7.07 5.97 -4.84
CA THR A 170 -5.66 6.34 -4.57
C THR A 170 -4.65 5.37 -5.17
N PHE A 171 -5.10 4.26 -5.78
CA PHE A 171 -4.19 3.26 -6.33
C PHE A 171 -3.44 3.84 -7.53
N SER A 172 -2.13 3.58 -7.61
CA SER A 172 -1.34 4.01 -8.75
C SER A 172 -1.87 3.42 -10.06
N ALA A 173 -2.38 2.19 -10.05
CA ALA A 173 -2.99 1.58 -11.22
C ALA A 173 -4.29 2.27 -11.65
N TYR A 174 -5.07 2.83 -10.72
CA TYR A 174 -6.23 3.64 -11.08
C TYR A 174 -5.79 4.93 -11.79
N TRP A 175 -4.81 5.64 -11.25
CA TRP A 175 -4.28 6.86 -11.89
C TRP A 175 -3.66 6.60 -13.27
N ASN A 176 -2.93 5.49 -13.40
CA ASN A 176 -2.39 5.05 -14.69
C ASN A 176 -3.49 4.65 -15.67
N TRP A 177 -4.56 3.99 -15.19
CA TRP A 177 -5.72 3.66 -16.01
C TRP A 177 -6.46 4.92 -16.49
N VAL A 178 -6.71 5.90 -15.59
CA VAL A 178 -7.35 7.18 -15.93
C VAL A 178 -6.54 7.96 -16.95
N ALA A 179 -5.21 7.94 -16.85
CA ALA A 179 -4.34 8.62 -17.81
C ALA A 179 -4.48 8.09 -19.25
N GLU A 180 -4.84 6.81 -19.39
CA GLU A 180 -5.02 6.13 -20.68
C GLU A 180 -6.50 6.04 -21.12
N HIS A 181 -7.45 6.41 -20.24
CA HIS A 181 -8.90 6.47 -20.51
C HIS A 181 -9.50 7.84 -20.09
N PRO A 182 -8.98 8.98 -20.58
CA PRO A 182 -9.40 10.31 -20.11
C PRO A 182 -10.87 10.67 -20.39
N GLU A 183 -11.54 9.94 -21.28
CA GLU A 183 -12.96 10.05 -21.58
C GLU A 183 -13.87 9.35 -20.55
N GLU A 184 -13.37 8.34 -19.85
CA GLU A 184 -14.11 7.56 -18.85
C GLU A 184 -14.06 8.25 -17.49
N LYS A 185 -14.82 9.32 -17.36
CA LYS A 185 -14.87 10.13 -16.14
C LYS A 185 -15.79 9.53 -15.08
N SER A 186 -15.37 9.65 -13.83
CA SER A 186 -16.20 9.27 -12.69
C SER A 186 -17.54 10.01 -12.70
N ARG A 187 -18.58 9.38 -12.14
CA ARG A 187 -19.89 10.03 -11.95
C ARG A 187 -19.81 11.23 -11.02
N ALA A 188 -18.89 11.20 -10.05
CA ALA A 188 -18.64 12.31 -9.13
C ALA A 188 -18.08 13.57 -9.84
N GLU A 189 -17.38 13.39 -10.96
CA GLU A 189 -16.86 14.47 -11.80
C GLU A 189 -17.79 14.81 -12.98
N GLY A 190 -19.01 14.29 -12.99
CA GLY A 190 -20.02 14.53 -14.02
C GLY A 190 -19.88 13.68 -15.28
N GLY A 191 -19.11 12.59 -15.23
CA GLY A 191 -19.05 11.57 -16.28
C GLY A 191 -20.14 10.51 -16.19
N GLU A 192 -20.08 9.53 -17.11
CA GLU A 192 -21.02 8.40 -17.13
C GLU A 192 -20.64 7.28 -16.13
N GLY A 193 -19.38 7.27 -15.68
CA GLY A 193 -18.81 6.28 -14.76
C GLY A 193 -17.45 5.79 -15.24
N ASP A 194 -16.53 5.63 -14.29
CA ASP A 194 -15.21 5.04 -14.53
C ASP A 194 -15.11 3.59 -14.01
N VAL A 195 -13.91 3.01 -14.10
CA VAL A 195 -13.63 1.64 -13.65
C VAL A 195 -13.95 1.39 -12.17
N VAL A 196 -13.87 2.41 -11.30
CA VAL A 196 -14.19 2.27 -9.87
C VAL A 196 -15.70 2.35 -9.66
N ASP A 197 -16.38 3.24 -10.38
CA ASP A 197 -17.83 3.32 -10.44
C ASP A 197 -18.45 1.97 -10.87
N GLU A 198 -17.95 1.37 -11.94
CA GLU A 198 -18.37 0.05 -12.43
C GLU A 198 -18.09 -1.05 -11.39
N MET A 199 -16.91 -1.02 -10.77
CA MET A 199 -16.52 -1.96 -9.73
C MET A 199 -17.52 -1.98 -8.57
N PHE A 200 -17.91 -0.80 -8.06
CA PHE A 200 -18.86 -0.71 -6.94
C PHE A 200 -20.29 -1.02 -7.35
N ASP A 201 -20.70 -0.74 -8.59
CA ASP A 201 -21.98 -1.19 -9.11
C ASP A 201 -22.05 -2.73 -9.14
N GLU A 202 -21.01 -3.40 -9.62
CA GLU A 202 -20.99 -4.86 -9.63
C GLU A 202 -20.95 -5.45 -8.21
N MET A 203 -20.19 -4.83 -7.29
CA MET A 203 -20.21 -5.23 -5.87
C MET A 203 -21.61 -5.18 -5.28
N ARG A 204 -22.37 -4.11 -5.57
CA ARG A 204 -23.75 -3.97 -5.12
C ARG A 204 -24.65 -5.05 -5.72
N GLU A 205 -24.47 -5.40 -7.00
CA GLU A 205 -25.23 -6.47 -7.63
C GLU A 205 -24.97 -7.85 -7.01
N VAL A 206 -23.73 -8.11 -6.58
CA VAL A 206 -23.39 -9.39 -5.92
C VAL A 206 -23.64 -9.41 -4.42
N GLU A 207 -23.85 -8.27 -3.75
CA GLU A 207 -24.16 -8.22 -2.32
C GLU A 207 -25.59 -7.71 -2.08
N PRO A 208 -26.60 -8.59 -1.87
CA PRO A 208 -28.01 -8.19 -1.78
C PRO A 208 -28.31 -7.14 -0.70
N GLU A 209 -27.57 -7.17 0.41
CA GLU A 209 -27.70 -6.18 1.49
C GLU A 209 -27.22 -4.79 1.04
N TRP A 210 -26.17 -4.74 0.22
CA TRP A 210 -25.64 -3.50 -0.33
C TRP A 210 -26.57 -2.95 -1.41
N LYS A 211 -27.11 -3.82 -2.28
CA LYS A 211 -28.14 -3.45 -3.26
C LYS A 211 -29.38 -2.85 -2.60
N LYS A 212 -29.87 -3.50 -1.53
CA LYS A 212 -31.09 -3.06 -0.82
C LYS A 212 -30.93 -1.69 -0.18
N LYS A 213 -29.70 -1.25 0.12
CA LYS A 213 -29.44 0.08 0.65
C LYS A 213 -29.61 1.22 -0.36
N GLY A 214 -29.75 0.93 -1.65
CA GLY A 214 -29.99 1.95 -2.66
C GLY A 214 -28.84 2.94 -2.73
N GLU A 215 -29.15 4.24 -2.63
CA GLU A 215 -28.17 5.34 -2.69
C GLU A 215 -27.31 5.45 -1.43
N ASP A 216 -27.80 4.95 -0.29
CA ASP A 216 -27.09 5.00 1.01
C ASP A 216 -26.05 3.87 1.16
N TRP A 217 -25.72 3.15 0.09
CA TRP A 217 -24.76 2.02 0.14
C TRP A 217 -23.39 2.48 0.65
N ARG A 218 -23.00 3.72 0.39
CA ARG A 218 -21.74 4.30 0.85
C ARG A 218 -21.60 4.36 2.37
N ASP A 219 -22.71 4.33 3.11
CA ASP A 219 -22.71 4.34 4.58
C ASP A 219 -22.60 2.94 5.21
N ILE A 220 -22.61 1.88 4.41
CA ILE A 220 -22.42 0.52 4.91
C ILE A 220 -20.99 0.38 5.44
N GLU A 221 -20.86 -0.05 6.69
CA GLU A 221 -19.58 -0.35 7.30
C GLU A 221 -19.19 -1.81 7.07
N VAL A 222 -17.95 -2.01 6.64
CA VAL A 222 -17.37 -3.34 6.38
C VAL A 222 -16.02 -3.46 7.07
N ASP A 223 -15.75 -4.65 7.61
CA ASP A 223 -14.43 -4.98 8.13
C ASP A 223 -13.48 -5.30 6.97
N ASN A 224 -12.36 -4.59 6.90
CA ASN A 224 -11.32 -4.77 5.90
C ASN A 224 -10.05 -5.30 6.57
N GLU A 225 -9.38 -6.22 5.89
CA GLU A 225 -8.04 -6.67 6.23
C GLU A 225 -7.13 -6.62 5.01
N TRP A 226 -5.82 -6.50 5.24
CA TRP A 226 -4.83 -6.45 4.16
C TRP A 226 -3.77 -7.54 4.36
N GLY A 227 -3.41 -8.21 3.27
CA GLY A 227 -2.19 -9.00 3.22
C GLY A 227 -1.02 -8.11 3.58
N SER A 228 -0.14 -8.53 4.49
CA SER A 228 0.89 -7.64 5.02
C SER A 228 2.15 -8.37 5.43
N ALA A 229 3.25 -7.63 5.50
CA ALA A 229 4.54 -8.15 5.90
C ALA A 229 5.37 -7.08 6.60
N ILE A 230 6.07 -7.48 7.65
CA ILE A 230 7.21 -6.76 8.24
C ILE A 230 8.45 -7.62 8.03
N LEU A 231 9.43 -7.09 7.32
CA LEU A 231 10.79 -7.63 7.23
C LEU A 231 11.67 -6.89 8.24
N LEU A 232 12.27 -7.64 9.16
CA LEU A 232 13.22 -7.14 10.15
C LEU A 232 14.60 -7.72 9.87
N ALA A 233 15.65 -6.92 10.09
CA ALA A 233 17.03 -7.40 10.10
C ALA A 233 17.89 -6.54 11.03
N ARG A 234 19.05 -7.06 11.42
CA ARG A 234 20.02 -6.38 12.29
C ARG A 234 21.31 -6.14 11.53
N ARG A 235 21.91 -4.97 11.72
CA ARG A 235 23.20 -4.63 11.11
C ARG A 235 24.34 -5.36 11.84
N LYS A 236 25.20 -6.08 11.11
CA LYS A 236 26.43 -6.72 11.62
C LYS A 236 27.53 -5.74 12.04
#